data_AF-A0A8J8CN79-F1
#
_entry.id   AF-A0A8J8CN79-F1
#
_cell.length_a   1.000
_cell.length_b   1.000
_cell.length_c   1.000
_cell.angle_alpha   90.00
_cell.angle_beta   90.00
_cell.angle_gamma   90.00
#
_symmetry.space_group_name_H-M   'P 1'
#
loop_
_entity.id
_entity.type
_entity.pdbx_description
1 polymer ?
#
loop_
_entity_poly.entity_id
_entity_poly.type
_entity_poly.pdbx_seq_one_letter_code
_entity_poly.pdbx_strand_id
1 'polypeptide(L)'
;MKTTLIGKSGKLIAIKPKTSDMNEELLKSGLTSAILEYSKAIQNKDIQSINYQDKVTYFVTIKDFILLIEFTSTLESKLRNQILELLQKKAEQLLEDFTEETITITKGELILEEIVTQALDESRFGISQPFLDIEIGDFSILHTEDSYVISSSENCDDCITDIADLLDQGLRMDNFEPEDNCFSMYIPYDQFVYYLSIFHKDMISQVGVLKVPKNEDFTLFRLVPLLDREVKKQIFINSDTKMSELIPELTKIYDFDRKEFMFNPEYMSVKFLEKNVKQLEKAIYPLIIGKPIIVIGDRPSTKIIVRTLLLFTQHLSTEVIDWLVHDNQIGLNITGMSKEKYNELVMKKLLDDSITVINLDDGKTKSKYISTYIKKIYDQVKKKSQVLVYAFIGSELEKIAKIAIEINGLALLDESDAIEKLKQIKVETKNESRFGKAIRLALFRNTYLRSILKSALK
;
A
#
# COMPACT_ATOMS: atom_id res chain seq x y z
N MET A 1 17.50 -17.80 6.36
CA MET A 1 16.70 -18.46 7.41
C MET A 1 15.74 -19.42 6.75
N LYS A 2 15.64 -20.64 7.26
CA LYS A 2 14.63 -21.62 6.83
C LYS A 2 13.75 -21.90 8.05
N THR A 3 12.44 -21.91 7.86
CA THR A 3 11.47 -22.12 8.92
C THR A 3 10.52 -23.24 8.52
N THR A 4 10.32 -24.19 9.43
CA THR A 4 9.44 -25.35 9.22
C THR A 4 8.46 -25.44 10.36
N LEU A 5 7.17 -25.57 10.05
CA LEU A 5 6.11 -25.84 11.02
C LEU A 5 5.79 -27.33 10.97
N ILE A 6 5.94 -28.00 12.11
CA ILE A 6 5.60 -29.41 12.27
C ILE A 6 4.64 -29.57 13.43
N GLY A 7 3.79 -30.60 13.37
CA GLY A 7 3.03 -31.05 14.53
C GLY A 7 3.90 -31.80 15.53
N LYS A 8 3.45 -31.93 16.78
CA LYS A 8 4.10 -32.75 17.80
C LYS A 8 4.23 -34.23 17.42
N SER A 9 3.40 -34.74 16.51
CA SER A 9 3.57 -36.11 16.00
C SER A 9 4.70 -36.22 14.95
N GLY A 10 5.28 -35.10 14.52
CA GLY A 10 6.25 -35.04 13.42
C GLY A 10 5.61 -34.88 12.04
N LYS A 11 4.29 -34.68 11.97
CA LYS A 11 3.58 -34.30 10.74
C LYS A 11 4.12 -32.98 10.21
N LEU A 12 4.66 -33.00 8.99
CA LEU A 12 5.05 -31.77 8.29
C LEU A 12 3.79 -30.99 7.91
N ILE A 13 3.67 -29.75 8.40
CA ILE A 13 2.53 -28.88 8.10
C ILE A 13 2.92 -27.90 7.00
N ALA A 14 4.05 -27.21 7.15
CA ALA A 14 4.52 -26.23 6.19
C ALA A 14 6.02 -25.96 6.27
N ILE A 15 6.60 -25.44 5.18
CA ILE A 15 8.01 -25.07 5.11
C ILE A 15 8.23 -23.81 4.27
N LYS A 16 9.15 -22.95 4.74
CA LYS A 16 9.55 -21.72 4.05
C LYS A 16 11.07 -21.53 4.11
N PRO A 17 11.76 -21.25 2.98
CA PRO A 17 11.23 -21.31 1.61
C PRO A 17 10.86 -22.75 1.21
N LYS A 18 9.97 -22.91 0.21
CA LYS A 18 9.62 -24.25 -0.30
C LYS A 18 10.85 -24.94 -0.88
N THR A 19 11.03 -26.21 -0.56
CA THR A 19 12.12 -27.05 -1.08
C THR A 19 11.66 -27.84 -2.29
N SER A 20 12.60 -28.27 -3.13
CA SER A 20 12.31 -29.17 -4.26
C SER A 20 12.17 -30.64 -3.85
N ASP A 21 12.73 -31.03 -2.70
CA ASP A 21 12.65 -32.38 -2.15
C ASP A 21 11.74 -32.40 -0.91
N MET A 22 10.49 -32.82 -1.10
CA MET A 22 9.51 -32.94 -0.02
C MET A 22 9.67 -34.23 0.79
N ASN A 23 10.26 -35.27 0.21
CA ASN A 23 10.45 -36.55 0.89
C ASN A 23 11.51 -36.43 1.98
N GLU A 24 12.59 -35.70 1.68
CA GLU A 24 13.63 -35.38 2.66
C GLU A 24 13.06 -34.59 3.85
N GLU A 25 12.19 -33.61 3.60
CA GLU A 25 11.63 -32.77 4.66
C GLU A 25 10.58 -33.50 5.51
N LEU A 26 9.82 -34.43 4.94
CA LEU A 26 8.93 -35.33 5.69
C LEU A 26 9.72 -36.26 6.61
N LEU A 27 10.85 -36.79 6.14
CA LEU A 27 11.74 -37.60 6.97
C LEU A 27 12.35 -36.77 8.10
N LYS A 28 12.81 -35.56 7.79
CA LYS A 28 13.35 -34.63 8.80
C LYS A 28 12.31 -34.28 9.86
N SER A 29 11.07 -33.96 9.47
CA SER A 29 10.02 -33.61 10.45
C SER A 29 9.73 -34.74 11.43
N GLY A 30 9.62 -35.98 10.93
CA GLY A 30 9.43 -37.16 11.75
C GLY A 30 10.61 -37.43 12.70
N LEU A 31 11.84 -37.37 12.17
CA LEU A 31 13.05 -37.55 12.96
C LEU A 31 13.22 -36.47 14.03
N THR A 32 12.94 -35.21 13.70
CA THR A 32 13.01 -34.10 14.64
C THR A 32 12.05 -34.31 15.81
N SER A 33 10.81 -34.73 15.53
CA SER A 33 9.84 -35.00 16.58
C SER A 33 10.30 -36.12 17.52
N ALA A 34 10.79 -37.21 16.94
CA ALA A 34 11.33 -38.34 17.71
C ALA A 34 12.54 -37.93 18.58
N ILE A 35 13.45 -37.10 18.05
CA ILE A 35 14.61 -36.59 18.80
C ILE A 35 14.16 -35.74 20.00
N LEU A 36 13.19 -34.85 19.80
CA LEU A 36 12.68 -33.98 20.86
C LEU A 36 11.97 -34.78 21.95
N GLU A 37 11.13 -35.74 21.56
CA GLU A 37 10.43 -36.63 22.49
C GLU A 37 11.40 -37.52 23.28
N TYR A 38 12.39 -38.12 22.60
CA TYR A 38 13.41 -38.95 23.23
C TYR A 38 14.28 -38.16 24.22
N SER A 39 14.67 -36.95 23.86
CA SER A 39 15.45 -36.08 24.75
C SER A 39 14.68 -35.72 26.01
N LYS A 40 13.39 -35.40 25.87
CA LYS A 40 12.50 -35.15 27.00
C LYS A 40 12.37 -36.37 27.90
N ALA A 41 12.21 -37.56 27.33
CA ALA A 41 12.06 -38.80 28.08
C ALA A 41 13.32 -39.19 28.88
N ILE A 42 14.52 -38.95 28.34
CA ILE A 42 15.78 -39.39 28.96
C ILE A 42 16.44 -38.32 29.82
N GLN A 43 16.48 -37.07 29.34
CA GLN A 43 17.23 -36.00 29.98
C GLN A 43 16.34 -35.04 30.77
N ASN A 44 15.01 -35.20 30.69
CA ASN A 44 14.02 -34.33 31.30
C ASN A 44 14.24 -32.84 30.94
N LYS A 45 14.75 -32.60 29.72
CA LYS A 45 15.08 -31.28 29.18
C LYS A 45 14.60 -31.19 27.73
N ASP A 46 14.03 -30.05 27.38
CA ASP A 46 13.69 -29.74 25.99
C ASP A 46 14.95 -29.26 25.25
N ILE A 47 15.23 -29.84 24.09
CA ILE A 47 16.32 -29.35 23.22
C ILE A 47 15.87 -28.02 22.63
N GLN A 48 16.59 -26.95 22.96
CA GLN A 48 16.31 -25.61 22.43
C GLN A 48 16.99 -25.35 21.09
N SER A 49 18.16 -25.95 20.85
CA SER A 49 18.85 -25.83 19.58
C SER A 49 19.85 -26.96 19.32
N ILE A 50 20.15 -27.18 18.03
CA ILE A 50 21.20 -28.07 17.54
C ILE A 50 22.11 -27.26 16.61
N ASN A 51 23.41 -27.30 16.88
CA ASN A 51 24.44 -26.73 16.02
C ASN A 51 25.00 -27.82 15.10
N TYR A 52 25.00 -27.59 13.79
CA TYR A 52 25.60 -28.49 12.82
C TYR A 52 26.22 -27.71 11.68
N GLN A 53 27.53 -27.89 11.46
CA GLN A 53 28.33 -27.14 10.49
C GLN A 53 28.17 -25.62 10.66
N ASP A 54 27.76 -24.92 9.61
CA ASP A 54 27.53 -23.48 9.55
C ASP A 54 26.08 -23.11 9.90
N LYS A 55 25.30 -24.04 10.48
CA LYS A 55 23.88 -23.83 10.81
C LYS A 55 23.57 -24.09 12.27
N VAL A 56 22.61 -23.31 12.76
CA VAL A 56 21.98 -23.51 14.06
C VAL A 56 20.49 -23.67 13.85
N THR A 57 19.94 -24.79 14.29
CA THR A 57 18.50 -25.07 14.25
C THR A 57 17.93 -24.85 15.65
N TYR A 58 16.97 -23.94 15.78
CA TYR A 58 16.22 -23.72 17.02
C TYR A 58 14.87 -24.43 16.97
N PHE A 59 14.43 -24.90 18.13
CA PHE A 59 13.15 -25.58 18.32
C PHE A 59 12.29 -24.74 19.26
N VAL A 60 11.14 -24.27 18.77
CA VAL A 60 10.17 -23.51 19.57
C VAL A 60 8.87 -24.30 19.63
N THR A 61 8.53 -24.80 20.81
CA THR A 61 7.31 -25.58 21.03
C THR A 61 6.15 -24.65 21.35
N ILE A 62 5.05 -24.76 20.61
CA ILE A 62 3.88 -23.88 20.69
C ILE A 62 2.63 -24.74 20.67
N LYS A 63 1.97 -24.90 21.83
CA LYS A 63 0.84 -25.83 22.00
C LYS A 63 1.18 -27.19 21.38
N ASP A 64 0.49 -27.61 20.32
CA ASP A 64 0.67 -28.89 19.61
C ASP A 64 1.59 -28.83 18.38
N PHE A 65 2.31 -27.73 18.24
CA PHE A 65 3.21 -27.47 17.13
C PHE A 65 4.64 -27.27 17.61
N ILE A 66 5.56 -27.46 16.67
CA ILE A 66 6.98 -27.15 16.83
C ILE A 66 7.39 -26.33 15.61
N LEU A 67 7.97 -25.16 15.88
CA LEU A 67 8.56 -24.30 14.88
C LEU A 67 10.08 -24.55 14.85
N LEU A 68 10.57 -25.05 13.72
CA LEU A 68 11.99 -25.25 13.45
C LEU A 68 12.53 -24.03 12.74
N ILE A 69 13.59 -23.43 13.27
CA ILE A 69 14.16 -22.19 12.72
C ILE A 69 15.66 -22.38 12.51
N GLU A 70 16.07 -22.48 11.26
CA GLU A 70 17.47 -22.61 10.87
C GLU A 70 18.08 -21.25 10.50
N PHE A 71 19.13 -20.89 11.24
CA PHE A 71 19.99 -19.74 10.95
C PHE A 71 21.39 -20.18 10.50
N THR A 72 22.09 -19.31 9.76
CA THR A 72 23.53 -19.44 9.60
C THR A 72 24.21 -19.08 10.93
N SER A 73 25.27 -19.81 11.29
CA SER A 73 26.03 -19.59 12.53
C SER A 73 26.71 -18.21 12.58
N THR A 74 26.81 -17.54 11.43
CA THR A 74 27.36 -16.19 11.25
C THR A 74 26.41 -15.05 11.64
N LEU A 75 25.14 -15.34 11.93
CA LEU A 75 24.16 -14.31 12.32
C LEU A 75 24.43 -13.78 13.74
N GLU A 76 24.42 -12.44 13.89
CA GLU A 76 24.63 -11.77 15.18
C GLU A 76 23.62 -12.25 16.23
N SER A 77 24.12 -12.56 17.44
CA SER A 77 23.32 -13.15 18.51
C SER A 77 22.14 -12.28 18.96
N LYS A 78 22.31 -10.96 18.98
CA LYS A 78 21.25 -10.01 19.37
C LYS A 78 20.09 -10.03 18.39
N LEU A 79 20.39 -9.88 17.09
CA LEU A 79 19.39 -9.93 16.02
C LEU A 79 18.70 -11.31 15.96
N ARG A 80 19.47 -12.39 16.12
CA ARG A 80 18.93 -13.75 16.16
C ARG A 80 17.92 -13.94 17.28
N ASN A 81 18.23 -13.51 18.50
CA ASN A 81 17.33 -13.64 19.64
C ASN A 81 16.04 -12.82 19.44
N GLN A 82 16.15 -11.60 18.89
CA GLN A 82 14.99 -10.78 18.54
C GLN A 82 14.07 -11.48 17.52
N ILE A 83 14.64 -12.07 16.47
CA ILE A 83 13.85 -12.82 15.47
C ILE A 83 13.15 -14.02 16.13
N LEU A 84 13.84 -14.75 17.00
CA LEU A 84 13.27 -15.91 17.70
C LEU A 84 12.07 -15.52 18.58
N GLU A 85 12.19 -14.47 19.39
CA GLU A 85 11.11 -13.99 20.26
C GLU A 85 9.87 -13.57 19.44
N LEU A 86 10.10 -12.87 18.32
CA LEU A 86 9.01 -12.44 17.44
C LEU A 86 8.34 -13.61 16.72
N LEU A 87 9.11 -14.56 16.20
CA LEU A 87 8.58 -15.78 15.59
C LEU A 87 7.74 -16.57 16.59
N GLN A 88 8.21 -16.71 17.83
CA GLN A 88 7.47 -17.38 18.89
C GLN A 88 6.14 -16.66 19.18
N LYS A 89 6.18 -15.36 19.47
CA LYS A 89 4.99 -14.56 19.81
C LYS A 89 3.94 -14.62 18.71
N LYS A 90 4.33 -14.48 17.45
CA LYS A 90 3.40 -14.52 16.31
C LYS A 90 2.81 -15.91 16.09
N ALA A 91 3.62 -16.94 16.26
CA ALA A 91 3.14 -18.30 16.15
C ALA A 91 2.20 -18.67 17.30
N GLU A 92 2.42 -18.20 18.53
CA GLU A 92 1.48 -18.35 19.64
C GLU A 92 0.11 -17.72 19.35
N GLN A 93 0.10 -16.52 18.75
CA GLN A 93 -1.13 -15.81 18.35
C GLN A 93 -1.87 -16.53 17.21
N LEU A 94 -1.16 -16.85 16.12
CA LEU A 94 -1.80 -17.35 14.90
C LEU A 94 -2.17 -18.85 14.98
N LEU A 95 -1.56 -19.60 15.88
CA LEU A 95 -1.87 -21.01 16.13
C LEU A 95 -2.77 -21.21 17.35
N GLU A 96 -3.28 -20.13 17.97
CA GLU A 96 -4.05 -20.22 19.22
C GLU A 96 -5.27 -21.15 19.09
N ASP A 97 -6.00 -21.03 17.99
CA ASP A 97 -7.24 -21.77 17.72
C ASP A 97 -7.05 -23.07 16.94
N PHE A 98 -5.80 -23.48 16.71
CA PHE A 98 -5.48 -24.64 15.90
C PHE A 98 -4.85 -25.77 16.73
N THR A 99 -5.14 -27.00 16.32
CA THR A 99 -4.44 -28.21 16.77
C THR A 99 -3.82 -28.88 15.55
N GLU A 100 -2.92 -29.83 15.78
CA GLU A 100 -2.28 -30.60 14.72
C GLU A 100 -3.29 -31.31 13.78
N GLU A 101 -4.44 -31.70 14.32
CA GLU A 101 -5.50 -32.39 13.61
C GLU A 101 -6.38 -31.43 12.81
N THR A 102 -6.63 -30.22 13.32
CA THR A 102 -7.53 -29.25 12.67
C THR A 102 -6.86 -28.42 11.59
N ILE A 103 -5.52 -28.29 11.62
CA ILE A 103 -4.79 -27.51 10.63
C ILE A 103 -4.56 -28.29 9.33
N THR A 104 -5.03 -27.72 8.21
CA THR A 104 -4.75 -28.24 6.87
C THR A 104 -3.38 -27.76 6.38
N ILE A 105 -2.77 -28.48 5.43
CA ILE A 105 -1.48 -28.09 4.84
C ILE A 105 -1.56 -26.68 4.25
N THR A 106 -2.61 -26.37 3.47
CA THR A 106 -2.79 -25.05 2.86
C THR A 106 -2.92 -23.94 3.91
N LYS A 107 -3.69 -24.18 4.98
CA LYS A 107 -3.84 -23.19 6.05
C LYS A 107 -2.53 -23.02 6.84
N GLY A 108 -1.82 -24.10 7.09
CA GLY A 108 -0.50 -24.09 7.71
C GLY A 108 0.56 -23.37 6.88
N GLU A 109 0.53 -23.49 5.55
CA GLU A 109 1.41 -22.73 4.65
C GLU A 109 1.17 -21.23 4.75
N LEU A 110 -0.09 -20.81 4.82
CA LEU A 110 -0.46 -19.40 4.98
C LEU A 110 -0.06 -18.86 6.36
N ILE A 111 -0.34 -19.63 7.43
CA ILE A 111 0.02 -19.24 8.79
C ILE A 111 1.55 -19.13 8.93
N LEU A 112 2.31 -20.08 8.41
CA LEU A 112 3.77 -20.04 8.47
C LEU A 112 4.35 -18.87 7.65
N GLU A 113 3.76 -18.57 6.49
CA GLU A 113 4.12 -17.39 5.70
C GLU A 113 3.89 -16.10 6.49
N GLU A 114 2.76 -15.99 7.16
CA GLU A 114 2.39 -14.83 7.97
C GLU A 114 3.30 -14.68 9.20
N ILE A 115 3.58 -15.77 9.92
CA ILE A 115 4.53 -15.79 11.06
C ILE A 115 5.91 -15.29 10.62
N VAL A 116 6.45 -15.85 9.53
CA VAL A 116 7.80 -15.51 9.05
C VAL A 116 7.84 -14.07 8.54
N THR A 117 6.81 -13.63 7.82
CA THR A 117 6.75 -12.27 7.28
C THR A 117 6.66 -11.26 8.42
N GLN A 118 5.71 -11.41 9.34
CA GLN A 118 5.53 -10.47 10.45
C GLN A 118 6.75 -10.45 11.39
N ALA A 119 7.37 -11.58 11.70
CA ALA A 119 8.53 -11.61 12.58
C ALA A 119 9.79 -11.02 11.92
N LEU A 120 9.99 -11.25 10.62
CA LEU A 120 11.10 -10.64 9.88
C LEU A 120 10.88 -9.13 9.68
N ASP A 121 9.64 -8.70 9.51
CA ASP A 121 9.28 -7.30 9.43
C ASP A 121 9.53 -6.62 10.80
N GLU A 122 9.01 -7.17 11.90
CA GLU A 122 9.19 -6.59 13.24
C GLU A 122 10.66 -6.64 13.73
N SER A 123 11.44 -7.64 13.34
CA SER A 123 12.87 -7.77 13.74
C SER A 123 13.81 -6.87 12.94
N ARG A 124 13.46 -6.51 11.70
CA ARG A 124 14.23 -5.56 10.87
C ARG A 124 13.95 -4.11 11.23
N PHE A 125 12.78 -3.82 11.79
CA PHE A 125 12.32 -2.44 11.94
C PHE A 125 12.19 -1.93 13.37
N GLY A 126 12.41 -2.74 14.41
CA GLY A 126 12.51 -2.29 15.79
C GLY A 126 11.28 -1.53 16.28
N ILE A 127 10.40 -2.20 17.02
CA ILE A 127 9.25 -1.60 17.70
C ILE A 127 8.25 -0.96 16.73
N SER A 128 7.19 -1.73 16.46
CA SER A 128 5.91 -1.25 15.92
C SER A 128 5.32 -0.18 16.84
N GLN A 129 5.61 1.09 16.55
CA GLN A 129 4.76 2.22 16.91
C GLN A 129 4.23 2.84 15.61
N PRO A 130 2.98 3.36 15.59
CA PRO A 130 2.54 4.20 14.49
C PRO A 130 3.57 5.31 14.32
N PHE A 131 4.18 5.40 13.13
CA PHE A 131 5.28 6.34 12.85
C PHE A 131 4.80 7.81 12.87
N LEU A 132 3.49 7.99 12.78
CA LEU A 132 2.83 9.28 12.79
C LEU A 132 2.24 9.50 14.18
N ASP A 133 2.58 10.63 14.80
CA ASP A 133 1.82 11.18 15.92
C ASP A 133 0.46 11.64 15.36
N ILE A 134 -0.47 10.70 15.19
CA ILE A 134 -1.80 10.94 14.62
C ILE A 134 -2.74 11.38 15.75
N GLU A 135 -3.25 12.60 15.65
CA GLU A 135 -4.40 13.06 16.41
C GLU A 135 -5.67 12.71 15.63
N ILE A 136 -6.66 12.11 16.31
CA ILE A 136 -7.96 11.78 15.72
C ILE A 136 -9.03 12.71 16.24
N GLY A 137 -9.97 13.05 15.37
CA GLY A 137 -11.18 13.78 15.76
C GLY A 137 -12.30 13.56 14.76
N ASP A 138 -13.48 14.03 15.12
CA ASP A 138 -14.65 13.98 14.26
C ASP A 138 -15.64 15.10 14.62
N PHE A 139 -16.41 15.51 13.62
CA PHE A 139 -17.45 16.52 13.78
C PHE A 139 -18.58 16.34 12.78
N SER A 140 -19.72 16.98 13.04
CA SER A 140 -20.87 16.97 12.14
C SER A 140 -21.31 18.38 11.79
N ILE A 141 -21.64 18.58 10.52
CA ILE A 141 -22.14 19.83 9.95
C ILE A 141 -23.58 19.62 9.48
N LEU A 142 -24.49 20.45 9.96
CA LEU A 142 -25.84 20.58 9.44
C LEU A 142 -25.88 21.75 8.46
N HIS A 143 -26.05 21.46 7.18
CA HIS A 143 -26.23 22.44 6.13
C HIS A 143 -27.66 22.98 6.17
N THR A 144 -27.82 24.27 5.91
CA THR A 144 -29.12 24.94 5.78
C THR A 144 -29.16 25.72 4.47
N GLU A 145 -30.31 26.28 4.09
CA GLU A 145 -30.42 27.05 2.84
C GLU A 145 -29.45 28.23 2.78
N ASP A 146 -29.21 28.90 3.91
CA ASP A 146 -28.41 30.12 3.97
C ASP A 146 -27.04 29.96 4.67
N SER A 147 -26.87 28.97 5.54
CA SER A 147 -25.65 28.77 6.37
C SER A 147 -25.42 27.29 6.75
N TYR A 148 -24.53 27.01 7.70
CA TYR A 148 -24.40 25.72 8.37
C TYR A 148 -24.32 25.87 9.89
N VAL A 149 -24.51 24.76 10.60
CA VAL A 149 -24.34 24.65 12.05
C VAL A 149 -23.48 23.43 12.38
N ILE A 150 -22.44 23.60 13.19
CA ILE A 150 -21.63 22.49 13.69
C ILE A 150 -22.32 21.90 14.92
N SER A 151 -22.68 20.62 14.88
CA SER A 151 -23.55 19.99 15.90
C SER A 151 -22.79 19.14 16.93
N SER A 152 -21.60 18.66 16.59
CA SER A 152 -20.72 17.88 17.48
C SER A 152 -19.28 18.08 17.04
N SER A 153 -18.35 18.25 17.97
CA SER A 153 -16.91 18.31 17.69
C SER A 153 -16.13 17.62 18.81
N GLU A 154 -15.33 16.63 18.45
CA GLU A 154 -14.32 16.05 19.33
C GLU A 154 -12.93 16.28 18.72
N ASN A 155 -12.02 16.87 19.51
CA ASN A 155 -10.59 16.98 19.21
C ASN A 155 -10.22 17.62 17.85
N CYS A 156 -10.92 18.68 17.40
CA CYS A 156 -10.68 19.31 16.08
C CYS A 156 -10.74 20.85 16.04
N ASP A 157 -10.45 21.56 17.13
CA ASP A 157 -10.84 22.98 17.30
C ASP A 157 -10.21 23.99 16.31
N ASP A 158 -9.02 23.73 15.77
CA ASP A 158 -8.22 24.78 15.08
C ASP A 158 -8.63 25.07 13.62
N CYS A 159 -9.34 24.16 12.95
CA CYS A 159 -9.65 24.26 11.52
C CYS A 159 -11.10 23.87 11.15
N ILE A 160 -11.94 23.52 12.13
CA ILE A 160 -13.32 23.08 11.89
C ILE A 160 -14.11 24.12 11.09
N THR A 161 -14.01 25.42 11.44
CA THR A 161 -14.80 26.47 10.78
C THR A 161 -14.40 26.62 9.32
N ASP A 162 -13.10 26.71 9.03
CA ASP A 162 -12.61 26.85 7.65
C ASP A 162 -12.96 25.62 6.80
N ILE A 163 -12.88 24.42 7.39
CA ILE A 163 -13.31 23.18 6.73
C ILE A 163 -14.82 23.21 6.51
N ALA A 164 -15.62 23.62 7.50
CA ALA A 164 -17.07 23.65 7.37
C ALA A 164 -17.52 24.67 6.31
N ASP A 165 -16.90 25.85 6.27
CA ASP A 165 -17.09 26.86 5.22
C ASP A 165 -16.79 26.27 3.83
N LEU A 166 -15.65 25.59 3.69
CA LEU A 166 -15.23 24.94 2.44
C LEU A 166 -16.21 23.86 1.99
N LEU A 167 -16.67 23.02 2.91
CA LEU A 167 -17.63 21.95 2.62
C LEU A 167 -18.99 22.50 2.21
N ASP A 168 -19.49 23.50 2.94
CA ASP A 168 -20.78 24.14 2.68
C ASP A 168 -20.78 24.88 1.33
N GLN A 169 -19.73 25.67 1.04
CA GLN A 169 -19.56 26.31 -0.26
C GLN A 169 -19.49 25.30 -1.39
N GLY A 170 -18.73 24.22 -1.21
CA GLY A 170 -18.62 23.16 -2.20
C GLY A 170 -19.99 22.54 -2.53
N LEU A 171 -20.81 22.27 -1.51
CA LEU A 171 -22.11 21.58 -1.67
C LEU A 171 -23.12 22.46 -2.41
N ARG A 172 -23.12 23.76 -2.14
CA ARG A 172 -23.97 24.74 -2.85
C ARG A 172 -23.61 24.93 -4.32
N MET A 173 -22.38 24.61 -4.72
CA MET A 173 -21.91 24.81 -6.10
C MET A 173 -22.14 23.59 -7.02
N ASP A 174 -22.94 22.60 -6.61
CA ASP A 174 -23.26 21.37 -7.37
C ASP A 174 -22.03 20.62 -7.90
N ASN A 175 -20.89 20.71 -7.20
CA ASN A 175 -19.64 20.06 -7.64
C ASN A 175 -19.52 18.59 -7.20
N PHE A 176 -20.54 18.05 -6.54
CA PHE A 176 -20.57 16.64 -6.15
C PHE A 176 -21.36 15.85 -7.17
N GLU A 177 -20.77 14.75 -7.64
CA GLU A 177 -21.55 13.75 -8.35
C GLU A 177 -22.45 13.03 -7.32
N PRO A 178 -23.78 12.95 -7.54
CA PRO A 178 -24.75 12.40 -6.57
C PRO A 178 -24.56 10.94 -6.14
N GLU A 179 -23.58 10.25 -6.73
CA GLU A 179 -23.35 8.81 -6.51
C GLU A 179 -22.29 8.53 -5.42
N ASP A 180 -21.55 9.54 -4.95
CA ASP A 180 -20.52 9.40 -3.92
C ASP A 180 -20.97 10.05 -2.59
N ASN A 181 -21.74 9.33 -1.77
CA ASN A 181 -22.06 9.73 -0.39
C ASN A 181 -20.84 9.78 0.54
N CYS A 182 -19.66 9.40 0.03
CA CYS A 182 -18.39 9.41 0.73
C CYS A 182 -17.27 9.93 -0.16
N PHE A 183 -16.49 10.86 0.38
CA PHE A 183 -15.27 11.34 -0.25
C PHE A 183 -14.22 11.69 0.80
N SER A 184 -12.99 11.88 0.33
CA SER A 184 -11.85 12.23 1.17
C SER A 184 -11.17 13.50 0.67
N MET A 185 -10.47 14.16 1.59
CA MET A 185 -9.72 15.38 1.29
C MET A 185 -8.39 15.37 2.01
N TYR A 186 -7.38 15.93 1.35
CA TYR A 186 -6.07 16.22 1.94
C TYR A 186 -5.87 17.73 2.01
N ILE A 187 -5.62 18.25 3.21
CA ILE A 187 -5.48 19.68 3.46
C ILE A 187 -4.27 19.95 4.36
N PRO A 188 -3.21 20.60 3.87
CA PRO A 188 -2.18 21.16 4.72
C PRO A 188 -2.68 22.49 5.35
N TYR A 189 -2.61 22.62 6.68
CA TYR A 189 -3.08 23.81 7.40
C TYR A 189 -2.21 24.16 8.60
N ASP A 190 -1.68 25.40 8.59
CA ASP A 190 -0.72 25.91 9.57
C ASP A 190 0.44 24.94 9.88
N GLN A 191 0.56 24.45 11.12
CA GLN A 191 1.57 23.49 11.58
C GLN A 191 1.19 22.02 11.41
N PHE A 192 0.01 21.75 10.84
CA PHE A 192 -0.55 20.42 10.72
C PHE A 192 -0.97 20.10 9.29
N VAL A 193 -1.25 18.82 9.06
CA VAL A 193 -1.84 18.32 7.83
C VAL A 193 -2.99 17.40 8.19
N TYR A 194 -4.08 17.57 7.48
CA TYR A 194 -5.36 16.93 7.74
C TYR A 194 -5.70 16.00 6.58
N TYR A 195 -6.03 14.77 6.91
CA TYR A 195 -6.81 13.89 6.04
C TYR A 195 -8.24 13.85 6.57
N LEU A 196 -9.20 14.19 5.71
CA LEU A 196 -10.61 14.24 6.03
C LEU A 196 -11.31 13.08 5.32
N SER A 197 -12.15 12.35 6.05
CA SER A 197 -13.12 11.40 5.50
C SER A 197 -14.51 11.96 5.75
N ILE A 198 -15.31 12.12 4.71
CA ILE A 198 -16.57 12.87 4.78
C ILE A 198 -17.70 11.99 4.26
N PHE A 199 -18.73 11.83 5.09
CA PHE A 199 -19.98 11.18 4.72
C PHE A 199 -21.08 12.22 4.66
N HIS A 200 -21.66 12.39 3.48
CA HIS A 200 -22.74 13.34 3.26
C HIS A 200 -24.04 12.61 2.99
N LYS A 201 -25.09 12.98 3.71
CA LYS A 201 -26.45 12.47 3.51
C LYS A 201 -27.46 13.56 3.81
N ASP A 202 -28.32 13.84 2.83
CA ASP A 202 -29.34 14.87 2.89
C ASP A 202 -28.73 16.25 3.22
N MET A 203 -29.00 16.79 4.42
CA MET A 203 -28.47 18.09 4.87
C MET A 203 -27.31 17.94 5.87
N ILE A 204 -26.79 16.74 6.10
CA ILE A 204 -25.81 16.47 7.15
C ILE A 204 -24.52 15.92 6.54
N SER A 205 -23.38 16.51 6.93
CA SER A 205 -22.05 16.01 6.63
C SER A 205 -21.36 15.57 7.92
N GLN A 206 -21.03 14.28 8.03
CA GLN A 206 -20.15 13.76 9.08
C GLN A 206 -18.71 13.79 8.57
N VAL A 207 -17.81 14.37 9.36
CA VAL A 207 -16.42 14.56 9.00
C VAL A 207 -15.55 13.88 10.05
N GLY A 208 -14.72 12.95 9.62
CA GLY A 208 -13.68 12.35 10.45
C GLY A 208 -12.31 12.84 10.02
N VAL A 209 -11.43 13.01 10.99
CA VAL A 209 -10.18 13.75 10.83
C VAL A 209 -9.01 12.92 11.33
N LEU A 210 -7.98 12.82 10.49
CA LEU A 210 -6.64 12.42 10.89
C LEU A 210 -5.73 13.64 10.76
N LYS A 211 -5.21 14.10 11.89
CA LYS A 211 -4.33 15.26 12.00
C LYS A 211 -2.91 14.78 12.29
N VAL A 212 -1.94 15.26 11.51
CA VAL A 212 -0.51 14.96 11.71
C VAL A 212 0.33 16.24 11.69
N PRO A 213 1.49 16.27 12.36
CA PRO A 213 2.45 17.36 12.23
C PRO A 213 2.91 17.60 10.79
N LYS A 214 3.18 18.87 10.42
CA LYS A 214 3.57 19.24 9.04
C LYS A 214 4.84 18.60 8.52
N ASN A 215 5.78 18.21 9.39
CA ASN A 215 6.97 17.46 8.97
C ASN A 215 6.64 16.05 8.43
N GLU A 216 5.42 15.57 8.65
CA GLU A 216 4.90 14.30 8.14
C GLU A 216 3.96 14.48 6.94
N ASP A 217 3.89 15.68 6.35
CA ASP A 217 3.01 16.05 5.24
C ASP A 217 3.07 15.04 4.07
N PHE A 218 4.29 14.67 3.69
CA PHE A 218 4.61 13.77 2.60
C PHE A 218 4.25 12.33 2.95
N THR A 219 4.48 11.93 4.21
CA THR A 219 4.11 10.61 4.72
C THR A 219 2.60 10.43 4.67
N LEU A 220 1.83 11.37 5.20
CA LEU A 220 0.37 11.32 5.14
C LEU A 220 -0.14 11.40 3.70
N PHE A 221 0.42 12.28 2.86
CA PHE A 221 0.03 12.40 1.44
C PHE A 221 0.21 11.07 0.68
N ARG A 222 1.28 10.30 0.98
CA ARG A 222 1.52 8.97 0.43
C ARG A 222 0.50 7.92 0.91
N LEU A 223 -0.04 8.09 2.13
CA LEU A 223 -1.01 7.17 2.75
C LEU A 223 -2.45 7.43 2.33
N VAL A 224 -2.80 8.63 1.85
CA VAL A 224 -4.15 9.00 1.36
C VAL A 224 -4.82 7.89 0.52
N PRO A 225 -4.18 7.28 -0.52
CA PRO A 225 -4.85 6.23 -1.28
C PRO A 225 -5.19 4.96 -0.48
N LEU A 226 -4.44 4.62 0.57
CA LEU A 226 -4.78 3.49 1.45
C LEU A 226 -5.95 3.84 2.36
N LEU A 227 -5.93 5.06 2.90
CA LEU A 227 -7.01 5.59 3.71
C LEU A 227 -8.31 5.63 2.91
N ASP A 228 -8.28 6.17 1.69
CA ASP A 228 -9.43 6.21 0.75
C ASP A 228 -9.99 4.80 0.51
N ARG A 229 -9.10 3.82 0.31
CA ARG A 229 -9.50 2.43 0.04
C ARG A 229 -10.18 1.81 1.25
N GLU A 230 -9.61 1.96 2.43
CA GLU A 230 -10.17 1.36 3.63
C GLU A 230 -11.51 2.01 3.98
N VAL A 231 -11.64 3.34 3.82
CA VAL A 231 -12.93 4.03 3.90
C VAL A 231 -13.96 3.39 2.98
N LYS A 232 -13.64 3.24 1.68
CA LYS A 232 -14.56 2.61 0.72
C LYS A 232 -14.89 1.15 1.05
N LYS A 233 -13.91 0.39 1.53
CA LYS A 233 -14.08 -1.01 1.92
C LYS A 233 -15.01 -1.15 3.12
N GLN A 234 -14.85 -0.31 4.14
CA GLN A 234 -15.69 -0.33 5.33
C GLN A 234 -17.14 0.02 4.99
N ILE A 235 -17.36 1.03 4.14
CA ILE A 235 -18.70 1.38 3.64
C ILE A 235 -19.33 0.24 2.83
N PHE A 236 -18.54 -0.42 1.99
CA PHE A 236 -19.02 -1.56 1.20
C PHE A 236 -19.44 -2.74 2.09
N ILE A 237 -18.72 -2.99 3.17
CA ILE A 237 -19.02 -4.07 4.13
C ILE A 237 -20.23 -3.70 5.00
N ASN A 238 -20.33 -2.44 5.43
CA ASN A 238 -21.41 -1.94 6.24
C ASN A 238 -21.79 -0.50 5.82
N SER A 239 -22.93 -0.36 5.15
CA SER A 239 -23.43 0.93 4.67
C SER A 239 -23.77 1.92 5.78
N ASP A 240 -23.94 1.45 7.02
CA ASP A 240 -24.27 2.25 8.19
C ASP A 240 -23.05 2.53 9.09
N THR A 241 -21.83 2.37 8.56
CA THR A 241 -20.58 2.63 9.30
C THR A 241 -20.55 4.06 9.85
N LYS A 242 -20.35 4.20 11.15
CA LYS A 242 -20.23 5.52 11.81
C LYS A 242 -18.80 6.04 11.73
N MET A 243 -18.66 7.37 11.66
CA MET A 243 -17.33 8.02 11.60
C MET A 243 -16.46 7.68 12.83
N SER A 244 -17.07 7.61 14.01
CA SER A 244 -16.40 7.24 15.26
C SER A 244 -15.86 5.80 15.29
N GLU A 245 -16.40 4.90 14.46
CA GLU A 245 -15.89 3.53 14.31
C GLU A 245 -14.82 3.46 13.21
N LEU A 246 -14.98 4.25 12.14
CA LEU A 246 -14.08 4.28 10.99
C LEU A 246 -12.71 4.87 11.32
N ILE A 247 -12.67 6.04 11.96
CA ILE A 247 -11.44 6.83 12.16
C ILE A 247 -10.39 6.06 12.98
N PRO A 248 -10.74 5.35 14.08
CA PRO A 248 -9.78 4.49 14.77
C PRO A 248 -9.22 3.37 13.90
N GLU A 249 -10.00 2.75 13.01
CA GLU A 249 -9.49 1.73 12.08
C GLU A 249 -8.51 2.31 11.06
N LEU A 250 -8.72 3.55 10.60
CA LEU A 250 -7.78 4.20 9.69
C LEU A 250 -6.39 4.41 10.31
N THR A 251 -6.30 4.62 11.62
CA THR A 251 -4.99 4.73 12.32
C THR A 251 -4.19 3.43 12.33
N LYS A 252 -4.85 2.28 12.10
CA LYS A 252 -4.21 0.97 12.00
C LYS A 252 -3.64 0.71 10.60
N ILE A 253 -3.84 1.62 9.64
CA ILE A 253 -3.27 1.52 8.30
C ILE A 253 -1.80 1.93 8.37
N TYR A 254 -0.94 0.93 8.24
CA TYR A 254 0.51 1.12 8.26
C TYR A 254 1.04 1.46 6.85
N ASP A 255 2.07 2.33 6.79
CA ASP A 255 2.94 2.46 5.61
C ASP A 255 3.79 1.18 5.48
N PHE A 256 3.21 0.14 4.88
CA PHE A 256 3.93 -1.09 4.56
C PHE A 256 5.05 -0.87 3.51
N ASP A 257 5.18 0.34 2.93
CA ASP A 257 6.09 0.62 1.82
C ASP A 257 7.46 1.17 2.23
N ARG A 258 7.81 1.16 3.53
CA ARG A 258 9.22 1.06 3.94
C ARG A 258 9.80 -0.36 3.78
N LYS A 259 9.15 -1.22 3.00
CA LYS A 259 9.78 -2.43 2.43
C LYS A 259 11.01 -2.00 1.63
N GLU A 260 12.19 -2.25 2.20
CA GLU A 260 13.37 -2.53 1.40
C GLU A 260 13.03 -3.73 0.51
N PHE A 261 12.63 -3.44 -0.73
CA PHE A 261 12.50 -4.44 -1.78
C PHE A 261 13.78 -5.27 -1.78
N MET A 262 13.67 -6.60 -1.64
CA MET A 262 14.82 -7.47 -1.86
C MET A 262 15.34 -7.23 -3.28
N PHE A 263 16.47 -6.55 -3.34
CA PHE A 263 17.07 -5.97 -4.51
C PHE A 263 17.65 -7.07 -5.40
N ASN A 264 16.97 -7.39 -6.50
CA ASN A 264 17.63 -8.03 -7.64
C ASN A 264 17.82 -6.98 -8.76
N PRO A 265 19.04 -6.43 -8.92
CA PRO A 265 19.32 -5.33 -9.84
C PRO A 265 19.06 -5.67 -11.32
N GLU A 266 19.04 -6.95 -11.70
CA GLU A 266 18.82 -7.33 -13.11
C GLU A 266 17.33 -7.27 -13.51
N TYR A 267 16.43 -7.76 -12.66
CA TYR A 267 14.98 -7.76 -12.90
C TYR A 267 14.33 -6.41 -12.61
N MET A 268 14.95 -5.59 -11.76
CA MET A 268 14.57 -4.21 -11.51
C MET A 268 15.38 -3.29 -12.43
N SER A 269 15.28 -3.47 -13.75
CA SER A 269 15.96 -2.58 -14.68
C SER A 269 15.05 -2.05 -15.76
N VAL A 270 15.16 -0.74 -16.02
CA VAL A 270 14.46 -0.09 -17.13
C VAL A 270 14.82 -0.75 -18.47
N LYS A 271 16.04 -1.28 -18.61
CA LYS A 271 16.46 -2.07 -19.78
C LYS A 271 15.70 -3.39 -19.91
N PHE A 272 15.44 -4.09 -18.80
CA PHE A 272 14.62 -5.28 -18.81
C PHE A 272 13.17 -4.95 -19.21
N LEU A 273 12.61 -3.86 -18.67
CA LEU A 273 11.28 -3.39 -19.10
C LEU A 273 11.25 -3.01 -20.58
N GLU A 274 12.24 -2.29 -21.11
CA GLU A 274 12.32 -1.94 -22.54
C GLU A 274 12.33 -3.16 -23.46
N LYS A 275 12.99 -4.24 -23.03
CA LYS A 275 13.10 -5.47 -23.81
C LYS A 275 11.75 -6.19 -23.94
N ASN A 276 10.90 -6.08 -22.93
CA ASN A 276 9.65 -6.83 -22.81
C ASN A 276 8.38 -5.97 -23.02
N VAL A 277 8.50 -4.65 -22.86
CA VAL A 277 7.41 -3.67 -22.93
C VAL A 277 7.80 -2.55 -23.89
N LYS A 278 7.31 -2.64 -25.12
CA LYS A 278 7.44 -1.58 -26.13
C LYS A 278 6.63 -0.38 -25.68
N GLN A 279 7.22 0.80 -25.88
CA GLN A 279 6.63 2.09 -25.51
C GLN A 279 6.36 2.20 -24.00
N LEU A 280 7.30 1.75 -23.18
CA LEU A 280 7.23 1.77 -21.72
C LEU A 280 6.85 3.14 -21.16
N GLU A 281 7.23 4.24 -21.81
CA GLU A 281 6.86 5.60 -21.41
C GLU A 281 5.35 5.81 -21.30
N LYS A 282 4.55 5.02 -22.02
CA LYS A 282 3.07 5.03 -21.97
C LYS A 282 2.50 4.34 -20.74
N ALA A 283 3.27 3.47 -20.10
CA ALA A 283 2.93 2.87 -18.81
C ALA A 283 3.39 3.76 -17.65
N ILE A 284 4.57 4.38 -17.76
CA ILE A 284 5.14 5.20 -16.68
C ILE A 284 4.20 6.33 -16.27
N TYR A 285 3.63 7.09 -17.21
CA TYR A 285 2.77 8.22 -16.85
C TYR A 285 1.50 7.81 -16.06
N PRO A 286 0.69 6.83 -16.50
CA PRO A 286 -0.43 6.34 -15.69
C PRO A 286 -0.03 5.81 -14.31
N LEU A 287 1.12 5.11 -14.19
CA LEU A 287 1.67 4.70 -12.89
C LEU A 287 2.03 5.89 -12.00
N ILE A 288 2.37 7.04 -12.56
CA ILE A 288 2.67 8.25 -11.78
C ILE A 288 1.41 8.91 -11.26
N ILE A 289 0.33 8.92 -12.04
CA ILE A 289 -0.91 9.62 -11.66
C ILE A 289 -1.93 8.71 -10.96
N GLY A 290 -1.54 7.47 -10.61
CA GLY A 290 -2.41 6.52 -9.92
C GLY A 290 -3.56 6.00 -10.77
N LYS A 291 -3.32 5.81 -12.08
CA LYS A 291 -4.28 5.16 -12.97
C LYS A 291 -3.94 3.67 -13.12
N PRO A 292 -4.95 2.78 -13.08
CA PRO A 292 -4.73 1.34 -13.09
C PRO A 292 -4.11 0.86 -14.40
N ILE A 293 -3.21 -0.11 -14.28
CA ILE A 293 -2.54 -0.80 -15.37
C ILE A 293 -2.83 -2.30 -15.29
N ILE A 294 -3.16 -2.89 -16.44
CA ILE A 294 -3.28 -4.34 -16.58
C ILE A 294 -2.08 -4.87 -17.36
N VAL A 295 -1.43 -5.91 -16.84
CA VAL A 295 -0.36 -6.67 -17.50
C VAL A 295 -0.91 -8.03 -17.88
N ILE A 296 -0.87 -8.36 -19.17
CA ILE A 296 -1.42 -9.60 -19.72
C ILE A 296 -0.29 -10.44 -20.28
N GLY A 297 -0.22 -11.70 -19.89
CA GLY A 297 0.74 -12.66 -20.43
C GLY A 297 0.78 -13.97 -19.67
N ASP A 298 1.85 -14.74 -19.84
CA ASP A 298 2.12 -15.90 -19.01
C ASP A 298 2.44 -15.49 -17.56
N ARG A 299 2.17 -16.41 -16.62
CA ARG A 299 2.25 -16.13 -15.17
C ARG A 299 3.65 -15.69 -14.72
N PRO A 300 4.75 -16.37 -15.08
CA PRO A 300 6.10 -15.92 -14.74
C PRO A 300 6.42 -14.51 -15.27
N SER A 301 6.23 -14.27 -16.57
CA SER A 301 6.57 -12.99 -17.20
C SER A 301 5.74 -11.84 -16.64
N THR A 302 4.44 -12.07 -16.45
CA THR A 302 3.52 -11.09 -15.87
C THR A 302 3.97 -10.69 -14.47
N LYS A 303 4.26 -11.65 -13.59
CA LYS A 303 4.72 -11.35 -12.22
C LYS A 303 6.01 -10.54 -12.21
N ILE A 304 6.97 -10.87 -13.09
CA ILE A 304 8.23 -10.13 -13.16
C ILE A 304 7.96 -8.69 -13.61
N ILE A 305 7.20 -8.50 -14.69
CA ILE A 305 6.89 -7.16 -15.21
C ILE A 305 6.11 -6.32 -14.21
N VAL A 306 5.08 -6.89 -13.56
CA VAL A 306 4.32 -6.22 -12.51
C VAL A 306 5.26 -5.72 -11.41
N ARG A 307 6.14 -6.58 -10.91
CA ARG A 307 7.11 -6.22 -9.87
C ARG A 307 8.11 -5.16 -10.32
N THR A 308 8.57 -5.21 -11.56
CA THR A 308 9.46 -4.19 -12.10
C THR A 308 8.72 -2.86 -12.29
N LEU A 309 7.43 -2.83 -12.63
CA LEU A 309 6.69 -1.57 -12.76
C LEU A 309 6.49 -0.83 -11.43
N LEU A 310 6.59 -1.52 -10.28
CA LEU A 310 6.50 -0.91 -8.94
C LEU A 310 7.53 0.19 -8.69
N LEU A 311 8.62 0.16 -9.44
CA LEU A 311 9.63 1.21 -9.45
C LEU A 311 9.05 2.61 -9.73
N PHE A 312 7.97 2.69 -10.49
CA PHE A 312 7.32 3.96 -10.85
C PHE A 312 6.14 4.30 -9.96
N THR A 313 5.83 3.46 -8.97
CA THR A 313 4.68 3.62 -8.07
C THR A 313 5.11 3.80 -6.62
N GLN A 314 6.38 4.12 -6.35
CA GLN A 314 6.90 4.26 -4.97
C GLN A 314 6.16 5.34 -4.16
N HIS A 315 5.54 6.31 -4.84
CA HIS A 315 4.69 7.34 -4.25
C HIS A 315 3.21 6.94 -4.16
N LEU A 316 2.84 5.74 -4.61
CA LEU A 316 1.48 5.19 -4.60
C LEU A 316 1.44 3.88 -3.83
N SER A 317 0.84 3.89 -2.64
CA SER A 317 0.53 2.64 -1.95
C SER A 317 -0.85 2.15 -2.37
N THR A 318 -0.88 1.21 -3.32
CA THR A 318 -2.12 0.74 -3.96
C THR A 318 -2.00 -0.73 -4.30
N GLU A 319 -3.15 -1.40 -4.36
CA GLU A 319 -3.24 -2.85 -4.57
C GLU A 319 -2.54 -3.29 -5.87
N VAL A 320 -1.55 -4.16 -5.71
CA VAL A 320 -0.85 -4.83 -6.80
C VAL A 320 -1.27 -6.28 -6.77
N ILE A 321 -1.99 -6.70 -7.79
CA ILE A 321 -2.36 -8.09 -7.98
C ILE A 321 -1.33 -8.67 -8.93
N ASP A 322 -0.32 -9.35 -8.39
CA ASP A 322 0.73 -10.02 -9.19
C ASP A 322 0.14 -11.00 -10.22
N TRP A 323 -0.98 -11.64 -9.89
CA TRP A 323 -1.66 -12.61 -10.76
C TRP A 323 -3.12 -12.84 -10.34
N LEU A 324 -4.07 -12.32 -11.11
CA LEU A 324 -5.52 -12.48 -10.89
C LEU A 324 -5.97 -13.87 -11.40
N VAL A 325 -6.59 -14.66 -10.52
CA VAL A 325 -7.01 -16.04 -10.82
C VAL A 325 -8.53 -16.22 -10.77
N HIS A 326 -9.16 -15.81 -9.66
CA HIS A 326 -10.54 -16.19 -9.38
C HIS A 326 -11.48 -14.98 -9.28
N ASP A 327 -11.03 -13.86 -8.73
CA ASP A 327 -11.82 -12.63 -8.65
C ASP A 327 -11.89 -11.87 -9.97
N ASN A 328 -12.91 -11.00 -10.07
CA ASN A 328 -13.05 -10.03 -11.15
C ASN A 328 -12.62 -8.61 -10.74
N GLN A 329 -12.07 -8.45 -9.54
CA GLN A 329 -11.62 -7.17 -9.04
C GLN A 329 -10.26 -6.83 -9.64
N ILE A 330 -10.22 -5.69 -10.34
CA ILE A 330 -8.97 -5.09 -10.81
C ILE A 330 -8.33 -4.35 -9.63
N GLY A 331 -7.06 -4.67 -9.36
CA GLY A 331 -6.26 -3.94 -8.39
C GLY A 331 -6.11 -2.48 -8.82
N LEU A 332 -6.09 -1.58 -7.83
CA LEU A 332 -6.12 -0.14 -8.05
C LEU A 332 -4.88 0.41 -8.78
N ASN A 333 -3.77 -0.35 -8.78
CA ASN A 333 -2.49 0.06 -9.39
C ASN A 333 -2.09 -0.78 -10.59
N ILE A 334 -1.69 -2.01 -10.33
CA ILE A 334 -1.16 -2.93 -11.33
C ILE A 334 -1.80 -4.28 -11.12
N THR A 335 -2.45 -4.80 -12.15
CA THR A 335 -3.05 -6.14 -12.13
C THR A 335 -2.43 -6.99 -13.23
N GLY A 336 -1.69 -8.01 -12.83
CA GLY A 336 -1.24 -9.08 -13.69
C GLY A 336 -2.34 -10.13 -13.88
N MET A 337 -2.56 -10.59 -15.11
CA MET A 337 -3.52 -11.67 -15.40
C MET A 337 -3.20 -12.42 -16.68
N SER A 338 -3.90 -13.54 -16.91
CA SER A 338 -3.83 -14.25 -18.18
C SER A 338 -4.66 -13.54 -19.26
N LYS A 339 -4.38 -13.86 -20.52
CA LYS A 339 -5.13 -13.34 -21.66
C LYS A 339 -6.58 -13.81 -21.66
N GLU A 340 -6.79 -15.06 -21.26
CA GLU A 340 -8.12 -15.64 -21.11
C GLU A 340 -8.94 -14.88 -20.07
N LYS A 341 -8.32 -14.57 -18.92
CA LYS A 341 -8.98 -13.80 -17.86
C LYS A 341 -9.28 -12.36 -18.31
N TYR A 342 -8.35 -11.71 -19.00
CA TYR A 342 -8.58 -10.38 -19.56
C TYR A 342 -9.77 -10.37 -20.54
N ASN A 343 -9.83 -11.34 -21.46
CA ASN A 343 -10.93 -11.45 -22.42
C ASN A 343 -12.28 -11.71 -21.72
N GLU A 344 -12.29 -12.52 -20.66
CA GLU A 344 -13.48 -12.73 -19.82
C GLU A 344 -14.01 -11.40 -19.25
N LEU A 345 -13.13 -10.58 -18.68
CA LEU A 345 -13.51 -9.28 -18.09
C LEU A 345 -13.98 -8.28 -19.14
N VAL A 346 -13.35 -8.25 -20.33
CA VAL A 346 -13.81 -7.44 -21.47
C VAL A 346 -15.21 -7.86 -21.92
N MET A 347 -15.45 -9.17 -22.09
CA MET A 347 -16.76 -9.69 -22.52
C MET A 347 -17.87 -9.37 -21.51
N LYS A 348 -17.53 -9.40 -20.22
CA LYS A 348 -18.43 -9.03 -19.12
C LYS A 348 -18.59 -7.52 -18.93
N LYS A 349 -17.90 -6.69 -19.72
CA LYS A 349 -17.86 -5.21 -19.60
C LYS A 349 -17.45 -4.72 -18.20
N LEU A 350 -16.53 -5.44 -17.56
CA LEU A 350 -16.01 -5.09 -16.22
C LEU A 350 -14.73 -4.24 -16.27
N LEU A 351 -14.27 -3.88 -17.47
CA LEU A 351 -13.09 -3.04 -17.67
C LEU A 351 -13.50 -1.68 -18.25
N ASP A 352 -13.01 -0.62 -17.62
CA ASP A 352 -13.09 0.73 -18.17
C ASP A 352 -12.15 0.85 -19.39
N ASP A 353 -12.67 1.41 -20.49
CA ASP A 353 -11.93 1.71 -21.72
C ASP A 353 -10.73 2.65 -21.49
N SER A 354 -10.66 3.32 -20.34
CA SER A 354 -9.57 4.20 -19.95
C SER A 354 -8.32 3.47 -19.41
N ILE A 355 -8.45 2.19 -19.02
CA ILE A 355 -7.39 1.41 -18.39
C ILE A 355 -6.20 1.23 -19.34
N THR A 356 -4.99 1.37 -18.79
CA THR A 356 -3.75 1.11 -19.53
C THR A 356 -3.48 -0.39 -19.57
N VAL A 357 -3.18 -0.93 -20.75
CA VAL A 357 -2.96 -2.36 -20.95
C VAL A 357 -1.57 -2.61 -21.53
N ILE A 358 -0.79 -3.48 -20.89
CA ILE A 358 0.48 -4.00 -21.37
C ILE A 358 0.25 -5.45 -21.77
N ASN A 359 0.35 -5.75 -23.07
CA ASN A 359 0.27 -7.11 -23.58
C ASN A 359 1.68 -7.64 -23.81
N LEU A 360 2.07 -8.67 -23.07
CA LEU A 360 3.41 -9.27 -23.17
C LEU A 360 3.56 -10.16 -24.40
N ASP A 361 2.46 -10.67 -24.99
CA ASP A 361 2.52 -11.51 -26.20
C ASP A 361 3.10 -10.73 -27.41
N ASP A 362 2.72 -9.46 -27.56
CA ASP A 362 3.21 -8.59 -28.63
C ASP A 362 4.13 -7.45 -28.14
N GLY A 363 4.29 -7.38 -26.82
CA GLY A 363 5.03 -6.38 -26.07
C GLY A 363 4.40 -4.99 -26.13
N LYS A 364 3.17 -4.80 -26.61
CA LYS A 364 2.61 -3.45 -26.82
C LYS A 364 1.94 -2.89 -25.58
N THR A 365 2.13 -1.59 -25.37
CA THR A 365 1.41 -0.81 -24.36
C THR A 365 0.32 0.04 -25.02
N LYS A 366 -0.94 -0.20 -24.66
CA LYS A 366 -2.09 0.62 -25.04
C LYS A 366 -2.48 1.50 -23.85
N SER A 367 -2.38 2.81 -24.02
CA SER A 367 -2.75 3.79 -22.99
C SER A 367 -3.41 5.00 -23.64
N LYS A 368 -4.49 5.50 -23.03
CA LYS A 368 -5.05 6.83 -23.34
C LYS A 368 -4.28 7.95 -22.61
N TYR A 369 -3.51 7.60 -21.58
CA TYR A 369 -2.73 8.53 -20.78
C TYR A 369 -1.30 8.67 -21.33
N ILE A 370 -1.07 9.70 -22.13
CA ILE A 370 0.24 9.97 -22.74
C ILE A 370 0.81 11.28 -22.19
N SER A 371 2.09 11.27 -21.81
CA SER A 371 2.82 12.49 -21.44
C SER A 371 4.10 12.64 -22.25
N THR A 372 4.14 13.68 -23.09
CA THR A 372 5.34 14.06 -23.87
C THR A 372 6.53 14.42 -22.98
N TYR A 373 6.27 14.91 -21.77
CA TYR A 373 7.30 15.21 -20.79
C TYR A 373 7.89 13.97 -20.12
N ILE A 374 7.05 13.03 -19.67
CA ILE A 374 7.55 11.75 -19.14
C ILE A 374 8.32 11.01 -20.23
N LYS A 375 7.84 11.04 -21.47
CA LYS A 375 8.59 10.53 -22.62
C LYS A 375 9.96 11.20 -22.78
N LYS A 376 10.03 12.54 -22.71
CA LYS A 376 11.31 13.28 -22.79
C LYS A 376 12.27 12.91 -21.63
N ILE A 377 11.77 12.84 -20.39
CA ILE A 377 12.57 12.42 -19.23
C ILE A 377 13.08 11.00 -19.47
N TYR A 378 12.18 10.09 -19.82
CA TYR A 378 12.48 8.70 -20.09
C TYR A 378 13.56 8.55 -21.17
N ASP A 379 13.42 9.25 -22.29
CA ASP A 379 14.38 9.26 -23.39
C ASP A 379 15.77 9.76 -22.97
N GLN A 380 15.85 10.70 -22.02
CA GLN A 380 17.11 11.21 -21.46
C GLN A 380 17.79 10.24 -20.50
N VAL A 381 17.03 9.39 -19.80
CA VAL A 381 17.55 8.53 -18.74
C VAL A 381 17.69 7.06 -19.14
N LYS A 382 16.94 6.57 -20.14
CA LYS A 382 16.94 5.15 -20.55
C LYS A 382 18.31 4.57 -20.93
N LYS A 383 19.26 5.42 -21.35
CA LYS A 383 20.64 5.03 -21.69
C LYS A 383 21.62 5.13 -20.51
N LYS A 384 21.19 5.66 -19.35
CA LYS A 384 22.03 5.85 -18.15
C LYS A 384 22.04 4.61 -17.27
N SER A 385 22.88 4.60 -16.23
CA SER A 385 22.90 3.50 -15.24
C SER A 385 21.58 3.43 -14.47
N GLN A 386 21.15 2.23 -14.09
CA GLN A 386 19.86 2.00 -13.43
C GLN A 386 19.68 2.88 -12.18
N VAL A 387 20.71 2.96 -11.34
CA VAL A 387 20.74 3.81 -10.12
C VAL A 387 20.46 5.27 -10.45
N LEU A 388 21.02 5.81 -11.54
CA LEU A 388 20.77 7.19 -11.96
C LEU A 388 19.36 7.38 -12.52
N VAL A 389 18.80 6.37 -13.19
CA VAL A 389 17.40 6.40 -13.66
C VAL A 389 16.44 6.46 -12.46
N TYR A 390 16.70 5.66 -11.43
CA TYR A 390 15.91 5.69 -10.18
C TYR A 390 15.99 7.02 -9.48
N ALA A 391 17.21 7.50 -9.20
CA ALA A 391 17.39 8.76 -8.51
C ALA A 391 16.75 9.93 -9.27
N PHE A 392 16.82 9.92 -10.60
CA PHE A 392 16.25 10.97 -11.43
C PHE A 392 14.71 10.94 -11.45
N ILE A 393 14.12 9.76 -11.63
CA ILE A 393 12.66 9.62 -11.66
C ILE A 393 12.07 9.88 -10.27
N GLY A 394 12.66 9.30 -9.22
CA GLY A 394 12.27 9.57 -7.83
C GLY A 394 12.33 11.05 -7.49
N SER A 395 13.43 11.74 -7.84
CA SER A 395 13.55 13.19 -7.62
C SER A 395 12.50 14.01 -8.37
N GLU A 396 12.14 13.63 -9.60
CA GLU A 396 11.09 14.34 -10.34
C GLU A 396 9.69 14.06 -9.79
N LEU A 397 9.43 12.85 -9.27
CA LEU A 397 8.18 12.52 -8.59
C LEU A 397 8.02 13.29 -7.29
N GLU A 398 9.08 13.37 -6.50
CA GLU A 398 9.10 14.14 -5.26
C GLU A 398 8.78 15.62 -5.52
N LYS A 399 9.38 16.21 -6.58
CA LYS A 399 9.08 17.60 -6.99
C LYS A 399 7.62 17.77 -7.40
N ILE A 400 7.04 16.84 -8.15
CA ILE A 400 5.62 16.90 -8.55
C ILE A 400 4.71 16.81 -7.30
N ALA A 401 5.01 15.89 -6.39
CA ALA A 401 4.25 15.70 -5.16
C ALA A 401 4.30 16.94 -4.26
N LYS A 402 5.48 17.53 -4.03
CA LYS A 402 5.64 18.75 -3.24
C LYS A 402 4.80 19.91 -3.77
N ILE A 403 4.82 20.13 -5.08
CA ILE A 403 3.98 21.16 -5.72
C ILE A 403 2.49 20.83 -5.58
N ALA A 404 2.10 19.55 -5.68
CA ALA A 404 0.71 19.14 -5.50
C ALA A 404 0.20 19.36 -4.06
N ILE A 405 1.05 19.11 -3.05
CA ILE A 405 0.76 19.39 -1.64
C ILE A 405 0.52 20.90 -1.46
N GLU A 406 1.41 21.74 -2.01
CA GLU A 406 1.26 23.20 -1.94
C GLU A 406 -0.03 23.68 -2.60
N ILE A 407 -0.38 23.12 -3.77
CA ILE A 407 -1.60 23.44 -4.50
C ILE A 407 -2.87 23.01 -3.73
N ASN A 408 -2.85 21.89 -3.00
CA ASN A 408 -3.99 21.47 -2.17
C ASN A 408 -4.28 22.45 -1.01
N GLY A 409 -3.24 23.13 -0.49
CA GLY A 409 -3.41 24.16 0.54
C GLY A 409 -4.20 25.38 0.07
N LEU A 410 -4.33 25.59 -1.25
CA LEU A 410 -5.12 26.68 -1.81
C LEU A 410 -6.63 26.52 -1.57
N ALA A 411 -7.08 25.32 -1.20
CA ALA A 411 -8.50 25.06 -0.98
C ALA A 411 -9.08 25.88 0.18
N LEU A 412 -8.23 26.29 1.14
CA LEU A 412 -8.61 27.09 2.31
C LEU A 412 -8.59 28.61 2.08
N LEU A 413 -8.30 29.05 0.86
CA LEU A 413 -8.23 30.48 0.53
C LEU A 413 -9.48 30.91 -0.25
N ASP A 414 -9.84 32.17 -0.12
CA ASP A 414 -10.83 32.81 -1.00
C ASP A 414 -10.38 32.72 -2.46
N GLU A 415 -11.34 32.67 -3.40
CA GLU A 415 -11.08 32.44 -4.83
C GLU A 415 -10.02 33.42 -5.39
N SER A 416 -10.08 34.70 -5.05
CA SER A 416 -9.11 35.70 -5.53
C SER A 416 -7.67 35.38 -5.12
N ASP A 417 -7.50 34.98 -3.86
CA ASP A 417 -6.20 34.76 -3.24
C ASP A 417 -5.63 33.41 -3.66
N ALA A 418 -6.50 32.40 -3.77
CA ALA A 418 -6.19 31.09 -4.34
C ALA A 418 -5.66 31.22 -5.78
N ILE A 419 -6.31 32.04 -6.61
CA ILE A 419 -5.90 32.28 -8.00
C ILE A 419 -4.56 33.02 -8.06
N GLU A 420 -4.35 34.03 -7.23
CA GLU A 420 -3.09 34.76 -7.18
C GLU A 420 -1.95 33.82 -6.76
N LYS A 421 -2.15 33.04 -5.70
CA LYS A 421 -1.15 32.11 -5.20
C LYS A 421 -0.86 30.99 -6.19
N LEU A 422 -1.88 30.48 -6.89
CA LEU A 422 -1.69 29.51 -7.97
C LEU A 422 -0.80 30.06 -9.09
N LYS A 423 -0.97 31.35 -9.46
CA LYS A 423 -0.10 32.01 -10.44
C LYS A 423 1.34 32.11 -9.93
N GLN A 424 1.54 32.43 -8.65
CA GLN A 424 2.88 32.45 -8.04
C GLN A 424 3.54 31.06 -8.11
N ILE A 425 2.84 30.01 -7.68
CA ILE A 425 3.33 28.61 -7.75
C ILE A 425 3.67 28.22 -9.20
N LYS A 426 2.85 28.64 -10.17
CA LYS A 426 3.12 28.41 -11.60
C LYS A 426 4.44 29.04 -12.05
N VAL A 427 4.69 30.29 -11.63
CA VAL A 427 5.93 31.03 -11.95
C VAL A 427 7.14 30.37 -11.30
N GLU A 428 7.03 30.02 -10.01
CA GLU A 428 8.13 29.41 -9.23
C GLU A 428 8.51 28.02 -9.72
N THR A 429 7.52 27.22 -10.16
CA THR A 429 7.75 25.89 -10.71
C THR A 429 8.64 25.92 -11.96
N LYS A 430 8.63 27.03 -12.72
CA LYS A 430 9.35 27.30 -13.99
C LYS A 430 9.08 26.31 -15.14
N ASN A 431 8.55 25.12 -14.83
CA ASN A 431 8.28 24.03 -15.76
C ASN A 431 6.77 23.80 -15.85
N GLU A 432 6.17 24.33 -16.92
CA GLU A 432 4.73 24.26 -17.16
C GLU A 432 4.19 22.82 -17.19
N SER A 433 4.98 21.87 -17.71
CA SER A 433 4.56 20.47 -17.74
C SER A 433 4.58 19.82 -16.35
N ARG A 434 5.50 20.21 -15.47
CA ARG A 434 5.52 19.76 -14.07
C ARG A 434 4.32 20.33 -13.32
N PHE A 435 4.10 21.63 -13.46
CA PHE A 435 2.97 22.34 -12.86
C PHE A 435 1.62 21.73 -13.28
N GLY A 436 1.41 21.49 -14.59
CA GLY A 436 0.16 20.87 -15.07
C GLY A 436 -0.08 19.46 -14.55
N LYS A 437 0.96 18.71 -14.16
CA LYS A 437 0.80 17.40 -13.51
C LYS A 437 0.51 17.54 -12.02
N ALA A 438 1.21 18.45 -11.35
CA ALA A 438 0.96 18.75 -9.94
C ALA A 438 -0.48 19.21 -9.72
N ILE A 439 -0.99 20.11 -10.59
CA ILE A 439 -2.41 20.51 -10.60
C ILE A 439 -3.32 19.29 -10.72
N ARG A 440 -3.09 18.40 -11.70
CA ARG A 440 -3.95 17.22 -11.89
C ARG A 440 -3.93 16.29 -10.67
N LEU A 441 -2.77 16.12 -10.05
CA LEU A 441 -2.61 15.30 -8.85
C LEU A 441 -3.32 15.94 -7.65
N ALA A 442 -3.21 17.26 -7.48
CA ALA A 442 -3.92 18.00 -6.43
C ALA A 442 -5.44 17.91 -6.62
N LEU A 443 -5.95 18.22 -7.81
CA LEU A 443 -7.38 18.12 -8.14
C LEU A 443 -7.95 16.71 -8.00
N PHE A 444 -7.11 15.67 -8.14
CA PHE A 444 -7.53 14.29 -7.89
C PHE A 444 -7.67 13.99 -6.40
N ARG A 445 -6.88 14.63 -5.54
CA ARG A 445 -6.86 14.43 -4.08
C ARG A 445 -7.77 15.39 -3.32
N ASN A 446 -8.14 16.48 -3.94
CA ASN A 446 -9.06 17.46 -3.41
C ASN A 446 -10.00 17.90 -4.53
N THR A 447 -11.20 17.34 -4.54
CA THR A 447 -12.23 17.57 -5.57
C THR A 447 -12.76 19.01 -5.53
N TYR A 448 -12.76 19.65 -4.35
CA TYR A 448 -13.23 21.02 -4.13
C TYR A 448 -12.33 22.05 -4.77
N LEU A 449 -11.03 21.78 -4.79
CA LEU A 449 -10.07 22.68 -5.41
C LEU A 449 -10.41 22.98 -6.87
N ARG A 450 -11.13 22.08 -7.54
CA ARG A 450 -11.57 22.26 -8.93
C ARG A 450 -12.57 23.41 -9.09
N SER A 451 -13.44 23.63 -8.11
CA SER A 451 -14.44 24.70 -8.17
C SER A 451 -13.80 26.06 -7.94
N ILE A 452 -12.92 26.14 -6.93
CA ILE A 452 -12.17 27.34 -6.57
C ILE A 452 -11.27 27.79 -7.73
N LEU A 453 -10.60 26.84 -8.40
CA LEU A 453 -9.67 27.17 -9.48
C LEU A 453 -10.32 27.24 -10.88
N LYS A 454 -11.65 27.15 -10.99
CA LYS A 454 -12.37 27.00 -12.26
C LYS A 454 -12.12 28.15 -13.24
N SER A 455 -11.95 29.37 -12.74
CA SER A 455 -11.68 30.59 -13.51
C SER A 455 -10.21 30.68 -13.98
N ALA A 456 -9.27 30.11 -13.22
CA ALA A 456 -7.84 30.08 -13.55
C ALA A 456 -7.40 28.87 -14.41
N LEU A 457 -8.24 27.84 -14.52
CA LEU A 457 -7.98 26.62 -15.28
C LEU A 457 -8.53 26.64 -16.72
N LYS A 458 -9.21 27.72 -17.13
CA LYS A 458 -9.55 28.03 -18.53
C LYS A 458 -8.35 28.65 -19.24
#